data_AF-A0A524PDL1-F1
#
_entry.id   AF-A0A524PDL1-F1
#
_cell.length_a   1.000
_cell.length_b   1.000
_cell.length_c   1.000
_cell.angle_alpha   90.00
_cell.angle_beta   90.00
_cell.angle_gamma   90.00
#
_symmetry.space_group_name_H-M   'P 1'
#
loop_
_entity.id
_entity.type
_entity.pdbx_description
1 polymer ?
#
loop_
_entity_poly.entity_id
_entity_poly.type
_entity_poly.pdbx_seq_one_letter_code
_entity_poly.pdbx_strand_id
1 'polypeptide(L)'
;MTFFRSNRKGKLSGIILGGAALVLLFLTLALFPAFAQDEDPPPERRVVVKVADEGYLWWLKNWSDGEVVCELLIAHPGLPTWEEVSRVCGEPIFEQWKETPACFEAVDDEDTSDCEGVFLLYAGYLKGERAVVEELPKPSVSLSLQGCERVNLSYLCAANPLLVFQALEPLPDERISSITIELDDETYECDGALCELPLRPYQGLELEMSFWAESTYGDSTPAYGALARPVLLSRQDSATPEMWQIEVLSTQWVGPSPAACAFAWGSLPPVGPSQIWLRTPVDAVGLATDEPLELLAGRLLSWGLVDASSCPYDGLMLDGTASVCGVESTQAAVYEWQDRFDSRIFSVAKSHGLPAVLVKRIFAKESQFWPGGFPNLVEYGLGGLHIEGTDTLLLWNVSFYQQLCPLVLSEETCSKRYHELDYEAQEMLRGALAIQANVTCATCPTGIDLEKADGTVDLFADLLLANCAQMGEVVRQTFNTAPGNAASYPDLWRLTLVNYNAGSGCLYEALEDINRQRKILVWPNVREALLELEACRGAIKYVEDITGY
;
A
#
# COMPACT_ATOMS: atom_id res chain seq x y z
N MET A 1 47.96 -15.85 -12.33
CA MET A 1 49.30 -15.82 -12.95
C MET A 1 49.21 -16.36 -14.38
N THR A 2 49.99 -15.79 -15.30
CA THR A 2 50.17 -16.18 -16.73
C THR A 2 50.72 -17.61 -16.89
N PHE A 3 50.67 -18.33 -18.02
CA PHE A 3 50.79 -18.04 -19.47
C PHE A 3 49.85 -18.96 -20.29
N PHE A 4 49.25 -18.69 -21.45
CA PHE A 4 49.57 -17.98 -22.72
C PHE A 4 50.40 -18.74 -23.80
N ARG A 5 49.67 -19.29 -24.81
CA ARG A 5 49.88 -19.24 -26.29
C ARG A 5 50.75 -20.25 -27.09
N SER A 6 50.16 -20.62 -28.24
CA SER A 6 50.78 -20.82 -29.60
C SER A 6 51.44 -22.19 -29.90
N ASN A 7 51.58 -22.69 -31.15
CA ASN A 7 51.62 -22.02 -32.46
C ASN A 7 51.45 -22.97 -33.69
N ARG A 8 50.94 -22.44 -34.82
CA ARG A 8 51.21 -22.74 -36.27
C ARG A 8 51.67 -24.12 -36.80
N LYS A 9 51.07 -24.51 -37.94
CA LYS A 9 51.61 -24.71 -39.34
C LYS A 9 50.49 -25.37 -40.18
N GLY A 10 50.31 -25.30 -41.50
CA GLY A 10 50.96 -24.72 -42.71
C GLY A 10 50.28 -25.41 -43.92
N LYS A 11 49.60 -24.72 -44.85
CA LYS A 11 50.03 -24.19 -46.17
C LYS A 11 50.34 -25.23 -47.30
N LEU A 12 49.76 -24.98 -48.50
CA LEU A 12 49.93 -25.65 -49.83
C LEU A 12 49.31 -27.08 -49.94
N SER A 13 48.74 -27.59 -51.06
CA SER A 13 48.34 -27.10 -52.42
C SER A 13 47.38 -28.16 -53.05
N GLY A 14 46.67 -28.00 -54.18
CA GLY A 14 46.45 -26.86 -55.11
C GLY A 14 46.20 -27.32 -56.59
N ILE A 15 45.46 -26.51 -57.39
CA ILE A 15 45.21 -26.63 -58.86
C ILE A 15 44.23 -27.77 -59.28
N ILE A 16 43.12 -27.50 -60.00
CA ILE A 16 42.96 -27.68 -61.47
C ILE A 16 41.55 -27.20 -61.95
N LEU A 17 41.52 -26.55 -63.15
CA LEU A 17 40.43 -26.26 -64.13
C LEU A 17 38.95 -26.14 -63.67
N GLY A 18 38.10 -25.26 -64.21
CA GLY A 18 38.27 -24.28 -65.30
C GLY A 18 36.99 -24.10 -66.13
N GLY A 19 36.55 -22.86 -66.37
CA GLY A 19 35.59 -22.49 -67.43
C GLY A 19 34.09 -22.49 -67.07
N ALA A 20 33.53 -21.30 -66.83
CA ALA A 20 32.16 -20.90 -67.22
C ALA A 20 31.97 -19.39 -66.95
N ALA A 21 32.17 -18.54 -67.96
CA ALA A 21 31.86 -17.12 -67.87
C ALA A 21 30.90 -16.74 -69.01
N LEU A 22 29.62 -16.58 -68.69
CA LEU A 22 28.65 -15.63 -69.27
C LEU A 22 27.27 -15.84 -68.61
N VAL A 23 26.39 -14.83 -68.70
CA VAL A 23 25.02 -14.75 -68.13
C VAL A 23 24.95 -14.39 -66.64
N LEU A 24 25.17 -13.10 -66.35
CA LEU A 24 24.68 -12.43 -65.13
C LEU A 24 24.64 -10.90 -65.37
N LEU A 25 23.74 -10.47 -66.27
CA LEU A 25 23.52 -9.06 -66.59
C LEU A 25 22.05 -8.78 -66.99
N PHE A 26 21.09 -9.19 -66.16
CA PHE A 26 19.70 -8.73 -66.16
C PHE A 26 18.98 -9.19 -64.88
N LEU A 27 19.25 -8.53 -63.74
CA LEU A 27 18.33 -8.52 -62.58
C LEU A 27 18.68 -7.38 -61.59
N THR A 28 18.69 -6.14 -62.07
CA THR A 28 18.85 -4.93 -61.24
C THR A 28 17.54 -4.15 -61.18
N LEU A 29 16.58 -4.61 -60.38
CA LEU A 29 15.38 -3.86 -60.01
C LEU A 29 14.75 -4.44 -58.73
N ALA A 30 14.44 -3.55 -57.79
CA ALA A 30 13.54 -3.75 -56.64
C ALA A 30 13.89 -4.86 -55.61
N LEU A 31 15.04 -4.73 -54.94
CA LEU A 31 15.22 -5.20 -53.55
C LEU A 31 15.99 -4.15 -52.75
N PHE A 32 15.37 -2.98 -52.55
CA PHE A 32 15.69 -2.17 -51.38
C PHE A 32 14.97 -2.85 -50.20
N PRO A 33 15.63 -3.07 -49.04
CA PRO A 33 14.88 -3.37 -47.83
C PRO A 33 13.95 -2.19 -47.58
N ALA A 34 12.66 -2.47 -47.35
CA ALA A 34 11.80 -1.47 -46.74
C ALA A 34 12.39 -1.19 -45.37
N PHE A 35 12.91 0.03 -45.17
CA PHE A 35 13.11 0.53 -43.83
C PHE A 35 11.72 0.57 -43.20
N ALA A 36 11.53 -0.16 -42.09
CA ALA A 36 10.49 0.22 -41.17
C ALA A 36 10.76 1.69 -40.80
N GLN A 37 9.71 2.52 -40.82
CA GLN A 37 9.80 3.77 -40.09
C GLN A 37 9.97 3.37 -38.63
N ASP A 38 11.09 3.78 -38.03
CA ASP A 38 11.14 3.90 -36.58
C ASP A 38 9.97 4.84 -36.22
N GLU A 39 9.04 4.39 -35.38
CA GLU A 39 7.97 5.25 -34.87
C GLU A 39 8.62 6.41 -34.10
N ASP A 40 8.20 7.64 -34.42
CA ASP A 40 8.66 8.80 -33.66
C ASP A 40 8.29 8.58 -32.18
N PRO A 41 9.21 8.81 -31.23
CA PRO A 41 8.95 8.56 -29.82
C PRO A 41 7.74 9.39 -29.35
N PRO A 42 6.84 8.84 -28.52
CA PRO A 42 5.63 9.52 -28.11
C PRO A 42 5.96 10.89 -27.48
N PRO A 43 5.18 11.94 -27.78
CA PRO A 43 5.52 13.31 -27.42
C PRO A 43 5.57 13.48 -25.90
N GLU A 44 6.64 14.11 -25.41
CA GLU A 44 6.75 14.43 -23.99
C GLU A 44 5.68 15.47 -23.60
N ARG A 45 4.82 15.12 -22.64
CA ARG A 45 3.81 16.00 -22.02
C ARG A 45 4.45 17.17 -21.24
N ARG A 46 5.01 18.13 -21.96
CA ARG A 46 5.74 19.27 -21.42
C ARG A 46 5.45 20.53 -22.24
N VAL A 47 5.24 21.65 -21.54
CA VAL A 47 5.14 22.98 -22.16
C VAL A 47 6.25 23.88 -21.65
N VAL A 48 6.82 24.67 -22.56
CA VAL A 48 7.83 25.68 -22.21
C VAL A 48 7.11 26.99 -21.89
N VAL A 49 6.81 27.20 -20.62
CA VAL A 49 6.27 28.47 -20.12
C VAL A 49 7.41 29.46 -20.01
N LYS A 50 7.30 30.59 -20.70
CA LYS A 50 8.22 31.70 -20.51
C LYS A 50 7.79 32.53 -19.30
N VAL A 51 8.61 32.53 -18.26
CA VAL A 51 8.41 33.36 -17.07
C VAL A 51 9.31 34.59 -17.20
N ALA A 52 8.76 35.78 -16.98
CA ALA A 52 9.55 37.01 -16.94
C ALA A 52 10.58 36.92 -15.81
N ASP A 53 11.84 37.22 -16.14
CA ASP A 53 12.96 37.20 -15.22
C ASP A 53 13.51 38.63 -15.15
N GLU A 54 13.32 39.30 -14.02
CA GLU A 54 13.62 40.73 -13.85
C GLU A 54 14.72 40.89 -12.81
N GLY A 55 15.83 41.52 -13.19
CA GLY A 55 17.04 41.59 -12.37
C GLY A 55 17.65 42.99 -12.30
N TYR A 56 18.09 43.35 -11.11
CA TYR A 56 18.78 44.60 -10.81
C TYR A 56 20.29 44.34 -10.83
N LEU A 57 20.98 44.97 -11.77
CA LEU A 57 22.41 44.80 -11.99
C LEU A 57 23.20 45.79 -11.14
N TRP A 58 24.16 45.28 -10.40
CA TRP A 58 25.07 46.04 -9.54
C TRP A 58 26.52 45.67 -9.85
N TRP A 59 27.41 46.64 -9.76
CA TRP A 59 28.85 46.45 -9.89
C TRP A 59 29.54 46.83 -8.58
N LEU A 60 30.40 45.95 -8.07
CA LEU A 60 31.44 46.33 -7.12
C LEU A 60 32.64 46.84 -7.91
N LYS A 61 33.13 48.03 -7.57
CA LYS A 61 34.16 48.74 -8.31
C LYS A 61 35.25 49.26 -7.39
N ASN A 62 36.51 49.21 -7.82
CA ASN A 62 37.60 49.90 -7.12
C ASN A 62 37.39 51.41 -7.13
N TRP A 63 37.68 52.08 -6.02
CA TRP A 63 37.72 53.55 -5.96
C TRP A 63 38.86 54.15 -6.80
N SER A 64 40.05 53.54 -6.73
CA SER A 64 41.30 54.09 -7.30
C SER A 64 41.33 54.24 -8.82
N ASP A 65 40.65 53.35 -9.55
CA ASP A 65 40.70 53.27 -11.03
C ASP A 65 39.32 53.04 -11.68
N GLY A 66 38.29 52.76 -10.88
CA GLY A 66 36.97 52.44 -11.39
C GLY A 66 36.88 51.11 -12.14
N GLU A 67 37.81 50.17 -11.97
CA GLU A 67 37.69 48.80 -12.48
C GLU A 67 36.52 48.06 -11.79
N VAL A 68 35.77 47.26 -12.54
CA VAL A 68 34.70 46.41 -11.98
C VAL A 68 35.33 45.12 -11.46
N VAL A 69 35.32 44.93 -10.14
CA VAL A 69 35.88 43.74 -9.48
C VAL A 69 34.86 42.60 -9.36
N CYS A 70 33.56 42.91 -9.36
CA CYS A 70 32.48 41.93 -9.38
C CYS A 70 31.19 42.51 -9.96
N GLU A 71 30.42 41.67 -10.66
CA GLU A 71 29.08 41.98 -11.17
C GLU A 71 28.05 41.09 -10.46
N LEU A 72 26.93 41.69 -10.03
CA LEU A 72 25.87 41.03 -9.28
C LEU A 72 24.51 41.32 -9.94
N LEU A 73 23.71 40.28 -10.15
CA LEU A 73 22.33 40.41 -10.60
C LEU A 73 21.41 39.88 -9.49
N ILE A 74 20.62 40.77 -8.87
CA ILE A 74 19.69 40.43 -7.79
C ILE A 74 18.23 40.54 -8.26
N ALA A 75 17.35 39.68 -7.73
CA ALA A 75 15.95 39.57 -8.14
C ALA A 75 14.99 40.50 -7.36
N HIS A 76 15.50 41.55 -6.70
CA HIS A 76 14.70 42.49 -5.93
C HIS A 76 15.22 43.93 -6.05
N PRO A 77 14.35 44.96 -5.92
CA PRO A 77 14.79 46.34 -5.84
C PRO A 77 15.49 46.64 -4.51
N GLY A 78 16.36 47.65 -4.51
CA GLY A 78 17.15 48.05 -3.34
C GLY A 78 18.60 47.54 -3.42
N LEU A 79 19.35 47.75 -2.33
CA LEU A 79 20.74 47.32 -2.23
C LEU A 79 20.82 45.77 -2.12
N PRO A 80 21.82 45.12 -2.75
CA PRO A 80 22.16 43.73 -2.47
C PRO A 80 22.40 43.51 -0.98
N THR A 81 21.99 42.35 -0.49
CA THR A 81 22.29 41.92 0.89
C THR A 81 23.73 41.42 1.01
N TRP A 82 24.27 41.42 2.23
CA TRP A 82 25.61 40.88 2.51
C TRP A 82 25.76 39.42 2.03
N GLU A 83 24.73 38.59 2.21
CA GLU A 83 24.74 37.19 1.77
C GLU A 83 24.80 37.07 0.24
N GLU A 84 24.08 37.91 -0.50
CA GLU A 84 24.16 37.92 -1.97
C GLU A 84 25.54 38.35 -2.47
N VAL A 85 26.17 39.35 -1.83
CA VAL A 85 27.52 39.78 -2.20
C VAL A 85 28.57 38.69 -1.90
N SER A 86 28.55 38.07 -0.71
CA SER A 86 29.46 36.95 -0.40
C SER A 86 29.26 35.77 -1.35
N ARG A 87 28.00 35.39 -1.62
CA ARG A 87 27.66 34.26 -2.51
C ARG A 87 28.07 34.49 -3.97
N VAL A 88 27.94 35.71 -4.50
CA VAL A 88 28.19 36.01 -5.93
C VAL A 88 29.65 36.43 -6.18
N CYS A 89 30.21 37.29 -5.33
CA CYS A 89 31.58 37.81 -5.50
C CYS A 89 32.65 36.97 -4.81
N GLY A 90 32.26 36.09 -3.88
CA GLY A 90 33.17 35.30 -3.07
C GLY A 90 33.76 36.08 -1.89
N GLU A 91 34.17 35.31 -0.88
CA GLU A 91 34.63 35.83 0.41
C GLU A 91 35.73 36.91 0.35
N PRO A 92 36.77 36.83 -0.53
CA PRO A 92 37.83 37.84 -0.54
C PRO A 92 37.34 39.23 -0.96
N ILE A 93 36.45 39.31 -1.96
CA ILE A 93 35.89 40.59 -2.44
C ILE A 93 34.85 41.10 -1.44
N PHE A 94 34.10 40.19 -0.80
CA PHE A 94 33.14 40.51 0.23
C PHE A 94 33.80 41.14 1.47
N GLU A 95 34.87 40.55 2.00
CA GLU A 95 35.60 41.13 3.13
C GLU A 95 36.31 42.43 2.73
N GLN A 96 36.87 42.54 1.52
CA GLN A 96 37.42 43.81 1.01
C GLN A 96 36.37 44.93 0.98
N TRP A 97 35.14 44.64 0.53
CA TRP A 97 34.04 45.60 0.52
C TRP A 97 33.60 46.00 1.95
N LYS A 98 33.53 45.02 2.84
CA LYS A 98 33.17 45.20 4.26
C LYS A 98 34.22 45.98 5.06
N GLU A 99 35.49 45.85 4.71
CA GLU A 99 36.61 46.60 5.30
C GLU A 99 36.87 47.96 4.62
N THR A 100 36.18 48.27 3.52
CA THR A 100 36.36 49.55 2.79
C THR A 100 35.94 50.75 3.67
N PRO A 101 36.84 51.72 3.93
CA PRO A 101 36.50 52.91 4.68
C PRO A 101 35.60 53.86 3.89
N ALA A 102 34.99 54.84 4.57
CA ALA A 102 34.22 55.87 3.90
C ALA A 102 35.12 56.81 3.09
N CYS A 103 34.90 56.86 1.78
CA CYS A 103 35.44 57.88 0.86
C CYS A 103 34.57 59.14 0.98
N PHE A 104 35.12 60.25 1.49
CA PHE A 104 34.37 61.50 1.70
C PHE A 104 34.38 62.39 0.46
N GLU A 105 35.44 62.26 -0.34
CA GLU A 105 35.70 62.90 -1.63
C GLU A 105 34.56 62.60 -2.63
N ALA A 106 34.00 61.38 -2.55
CA ALA A 106 32.84 60.96 -3.33
C ALA A 106 31.51 61.62 -2.93
N VAL A 107 31.44 62.27 -1.76
CA VAL A 107 30.23 62.97 -1.29
C VAL A 107 30.11 64.36 -1.92
N ASP A 108 31.24 65.00 -2.20
CA ASP A 108 31.34 66.35 -2.78
C ASP A 108 31.65 66.35 -4.30
N ASP A 109 31.60 65.18 -4.96
CA ASP A 109 31.87 64.95 -6.40
C ASP A 109 33.31 65.35 -6.81
N GLU A 110 34.27 65.16 -5.89
CA GLU A 110 35.70 65.40 -6.11
C GLU A 110 36.45 64.13 -6.62
N ASP A 111 37.76 64.24 -6.85
CA ASP A 111 38.57 63.13 -7.37
C ASP A 111 38.70 62.00 -6.34
N THR A 112 38.17 60.82 -6.67
CA THR A 112 38.12 59.65 -5.79
C THR A 112 39.32 58.70 -5.94
N SER A 113 40.30 59.04 -6.77
CA SER A 113 41.44 58.15 -7.07
C SER A 113 42.36 57.85 -5.88
N ASP A 114 42.37 58.71 -4.86
CA ASP A 114 43.08 58.50 -3.58
C ASP A 114 42.27 57.67 -2.55
N CYS A 115 41.01 57.31 -2.83
CA CYS A 115 40.19 56.50 -1.93
C CYS A 115 40.55 55.01 -2.00
N GLU A 116 40.67 54.37 -0.84
CA GLU A 116 40.99 52.94 -0.71
C GLU A 116 39.73 52.06 -0.76
N GLY A 117 39.84 50.86 -1.32
CA GLY A 117 38.78 49.84 -1.30
C GLY A 117 37.81 49.89 -2.49
N VAL A 118 36.60 49.38 -2.28
CA VAL A 118 35.60 49.16 -3.33
C VAL A 118 34.22 49.73 -2.96
N PHE A 119 33.50 50.24 -3.96
CA PHE A 119 32.14 50.76 -3.81
C PHE A 119 31.14 50.01 -4.68
N LEU A 120 29.89 50.04 -4.25
CA LEU A 120 28.78 49.43 -4.97
C LEU A 120 28.08 50.48 -5.84
N LEU A 121 28.04 50.25 -7.15
CA LEU A 121 27.37 51.08 -8.15
C LEU A 121 26.17 50.34 -8.73
N TYR A 122 25.03 51.01 -8.81
CA TYR A 122 23.89 50.50 -9.58
C TYR A 122 24.19 50.61 -11.08
N ALA A 123 24.31 49.46 -11.75
CA ALA A 123 24.69 49.38 -13.16
C ALA A 123 23.48 49.43 -14.09
N GLY A 124 22.32 48.95 -13.63
CA GLY A 124 21.07 49.07 -14.38
C GLY A 124 20.08 47.95 -14.08
N TYR A 125 19.16 47.74 -15.02
CA TYR A 125 18.07 46.79 -14.88
C TYR A 125 17.93 45.96 -16.15
N LEU A 126 17.89 44.65 -15.98
CA LEU A 126 17.78 43.67 -17.05
C LEU A 126 16.39 43.04 -17.02
N LYS A 127 15.73 43.04 -18.18
CA LYS A 127 14.53 42.23 -18.44
C LYS A 127 14.93 41.03 -19.29
N GLY A 128 14.68 39.84 -18.78
CA GLY A 128 14.81 38.58 -19.48
C GLY A 128 13.52 37.76 -19.47
N GLU A 129 13.55 36.63 -20.16
CA GLU A 129 12.56 35.56 -20.06
C GLU A 129 13.33 34.28 -19.75
N ARG A 130 12.98 33.58 -18.67
CA ARG A 130 13.49 32.22 -18.42
C ARG A 130 12.45 31.19 -18.84
N ALA A 131 12.91 30.18 -19.57
CA ALA A 131 12.11 29.02 -19.94
C ALA A 131 11.93 28.12 -18.72
N VAL A 132 10.69 27.93 -18.29
CA VAL A 132 10.28 26.93 -17.30
C VAL A 132 9.59 25.82 -18.05
N VAL A 133 10.06 24.58 -17.85
CA VAL A 133 9.39 23.40 -18.37
C VAL A 133 8.36 22.97 -17.34
N GLU A 134 7.08 23.03 -17.71
CA GLU A 134 5.96 22.55 -16.90
C GLU A 134 5.50 21.20 -17.45
N GLU A 135 5.35 20.20 -16.58
CA GLU A 135 4.85 18.88 -16.96
C GLU A 135 3.32 18.89 -16.98
N LEU A 136 2.73 18.50 -18.11
CA LEU A 136 1.28 18.42 -18.27
C LEU A 136 0.73 17.14 -17.61
N PRO A 137 -0.50 17.18 -17.07
CA PRO A 137 -1.14 15.99 -16.50
C PRO A 137 -1.32 14.89 -17.57
N LYS A 138 -1.11 13.63 -17.17
CA LYS A 138 -1.21 12.45 -18.04
C LYS A 138 -2.64 11.90 -18.12
N PRO A 139 -3.00 11.14 -19.17
CA PRO A 139 -4.29 10.49 -19.22
C PRO A 139 -4.33 9.34 -18.20
N SER A 140 -5.53 8.86 -17.87
CA SER A 140 -5.74 7.76 -16.93
C SER A 140 -6.87 6.84 -17.40
N VAL A 141 -6.89 5.60 -16.91
CA VAL A 141 -7.99 4.64 -17.12
C VAL A 141 -8.48 4.14 -15.79
N SER A 142 -9.80 4.07 -15.62
CA SER A 142 -10.47 3.50 -14.46
C SER A 142 -11.26 2.24 -14.87
N LEU A 143 -11.36 1.27 -13.97
CA LEU A 143 -12.08 0.01 -14.17
C LEU A 143 -13.20 -0.13 -13.14
N SER A 144 -14.41 -0.41 -13.59
CA SER A 144 -15.58 -0.66 -12.74
C SER A 144 -16.40 -1.86 -13.24
N LEU A 145 -17.38 -2.30 -12.44
CA LEU A 145 -18.28 -3.41 -12.76
C LEU A 145 -19.73 -2.91 -12.74
N GLN A 146 -20.48 -3.15 -13.81
CA GLN A 146 -21.91 -2.84 -13.90
C GLN A 146 -22.78 -4.10 -13.91
N GLY A 147 -24.03 -3.95 -13.48
CA GLY A 147 -25.03 -5.03 -13.44
C GLY A 147 -24.95 -5.96 -12.22
N CYS A 148 -24.13 -5.63 -11.23
CA CYS A 148 -23.83 -6.48 -10.07
C CYS A 148 -23.98 -5.73 -8.75
N GLU A 149 -24.43 -6.43 -7.70
CA GLU A 149 -24.51 -5.93 -6.33
C GLU A 149 -23.41 -6.55 -5.46
N ARG A 150 -22.81 -5.78 -4.55
CA ARG A 150 -21.82 -6.32 -3.61
C ARG A 150 -22.53 -7.13 -2.52
N VAL A 151 -22.26 -8.43 -2.47
CA VAL A 151 -22.76 -9.34 -1.44
C VAL A 151 -21.58 -10.08 -0.84
N ASN A 152 -21.42 -9.99 0.48
CA ASN A 152 -20.22 -10.49 1.17
C ASN A 152 -18.93 -9.84 0.61
N LEU A 153 -17.89 -10.61 0.31
CA LEU A 153 -16.61 -10.18 -0.26
C LEU A 153 -16.58 -10.19 -1.80
N SER A 154 -17.74 -10.44 -2.44
CA SER A 154 -17.88 -10.67 -3.87
C SER A 154 -18.95 -9.77 -4.47
N TYR A 155 -19.03 -9.74 -5.80
CA TYR A 155 -20.13 -9.14 -6.55
C TYR A 155 -21.03 -10.25 -7.09
N LEU A 156 -22.34 -10.10 -6.92
CA LEU A 156 -23.35 -11.01 -7.47
C LEU A 156 -24.17 -10.31 -8.54
N CYS A 157 -24.38 -10.96 -9.69
CA CYS A 157 -25.07 -10.38 -10.84
C CYS A 157 -26.18 -11.33 -11.31
N ALA A 158 -27.41 -10.80 -11.45
CA ALA A 158 -28.55 -11.56 -11.97
C ALA A 158 -28.63 -11.56 -13.51
N ALA A 159 -27.83 -10.72 -14.17
CA ALA A 159 -27.67 -10.63 -15.61
C ALA A 159 -26.17 -10.78 -15.97
N ASN A 160 -25.86 -10.83 -17.27
CA ASN A 160 -24.48 -10.86 -17.72
C ASN A 160 -23.72 -9.61 -17.22
N PRO A 161 -22.59 -9.79 -16.54
CA PRO A 161 -21.78 -8.69 -16.02
C PRO A 161 -21.06 -7.92 -17.13
N LEU A 162 -20.76 -6.66 -16.84
CA LEU A 162 -20.05 -5.77 -17.73
C LEU A 162 -18.88 -5.11 -16.99
N LEU A 163 -17.64 -5.40 -17.40
CA LEU A 163 -16.51 -4.56 -17.01
C LEU A 163 -16.54 -3.29 -17.83
N VAL A 164 -16.39 -2.15 -17.15
CA VAL A 164 -16.46 -0.83 -17.79
C VAL A 164 -15.16 -0.10 -17.52
N PHE A 165 -14.42 0.10 -18.59
CA PHE A 165 -13.16 0.82 -18.63
C PHE A 165 -13.46 2.24 -19.09
N GLN A 166 -13.21 3.22 -18.23
CA GLN A 166 -13.45 4.63 -18.51
C GLN A 166 -12.13 5.38 -18.42
N ALA A 167 -11.70 5.93 -19.56
CA ALA A 167 -10.48 6.70 -19.67
C ALA A 167 -10.77 8.21 -19.59
N LEU A 168 -9.80 8.98 -19.09
CA LEU A 168 -9.89 10.42 -18.93
C LEU A 168 -8.64 11.08 -19.53
N GLU A 169 -8.86 11.99 -20.47
CA GLU A 169 -7.86 12.94 -20.93
C GLU A 169 -8.05 14.26 -20.15
N PRO A 170 -7.06 14.72 -19.36
CA PRO A 170 -7.16 15.97 -18.61
C PRO A 170 -6.93 17.24 -19.44
N LEU A 171 -6.34 17.16 -20.64
CA LEU A 171 -6.08 18.34 -21.48
C LEU A 171 -7.34 18.77 -22.25
N PRO A 172 -7.68 20.08 -22.30
CA PRO A 172 -8.98 20.55 -22.78
C PRO A 172 -9.19 20.44 -24.29
N ASP A 173 -8.10 20.46 -25.08
CA ASP A 173 -8.13 20.38 -26.54
C ASP A 173 -7.88 18.95 -27.06
N GLU A 174 -7.59 18.00 -26.15
CA GLU A 174 -7.30 16.61 -26.45
C GLU A 174 -8.44 15.68 -26.01
N ARG A 175 -8.41 14.43 -26.47
CA ARG A 175 -9.34 13.38 -26.03
C ARG A 175 -8.67 12.01 -26.10
N ILE A 176 -9.25 11.04 -25.41
CA ILE A 176 -8.93 9.63 -25.62
C ILE A 176 -9.36 9.23 -27.04
N SER A 177 -8.43 8.64 -27.80
CA SER A 177 -8.68 8.09 -29.14
C SER A 177 -9.24 6.68 -29.08
N SER A 178 -8.65 5.83 -28.23
CA SER A 178 -9.03 4.42 -28.06
C SER A 178 -8.71 3.91 -26.66
N ILE A 179 -9.37 2.82 -26.27
CA ILE A 179 -8.99 1.95 -25.16
C ILE A 179 -8.73 0.56 -25.72
N THR A 180 -7.56 0.00 -25.39
CA THR A 180 -7.17 -1.36 -25.76
C THR A 180 -7.16 -2.24 -24.52
N ILE A 181 -7.73 -3.44 -24.64
CA ILE A 181 -7.77 -4.47 -23.60
C ILE A 181 -7.26 -5.78 -24.22
N GLU A 182 -6.23 -6.36 -23.63
CA GLU A 182 -5.76 -7.71 -23.93
C GLU A 182 -6.32 -8.67 -22.88
N LEU A 183 -7.01 -9.72 -23.30
CA LEU A 183 -7.63 -10.74 -22.46
C LEU A 183 -7.21 -12.12 -22.98
N ASP A 184 -6.35 -12.82 -22.25
CA ASP A 184 -5.65 -14.03 -22.73
C ASP A 184 -5.01 -13.80 -24.13
N ASP A 185 -5.45 -14.52 -25.16
CA ASP A 185 -4.99 -14.39 -26.57
C ASP A 185 -5.88 -13.45 -27.42
N GLU A 186 -6.88 -12.77 -26.84
CA GLU A 186 -7.83 -11.90 -27.55
C GLU A 186 -7.57 -10.41 -27.24
N THR A 187 -7.45 -9.57 -28.29
CA THR A 187 -7.38 -8.11 -28.17
C THR A 187 -8.73 -7.47 -28.50
N TYR A 188 -9.20 -6.60 -27.62
CA TYR A 188 -10.41 -5.80 -27.75
C TYR A 188 -10.01 -4.33 -27.83
N GLU A 189 -10.45 -3.64 -28.88
CA GLU A 189 -10.20 -2.22 -29.10
C GLU A 189 -11.54 -1.48 -29.18
N CYS A 190 -11.65 -0.40 -28.40
CA CYS A 190 -12.85 0.45 -28.31
C CYS A 190 -12.51 1.88 -28.73
N ASP A 191 -13.29 2.44 -29.67
CA ASP A 191 -13.18 3.85 -30.07
C ASP A 191 -13.57 4.79 -28.90
N GLY A 192 -12.70 5.73 -28.58
CA GLY A 192 -12.94 6.79 -27.61
C GLY A 192 -12.72 6.38 -26.14
N ALA A 193 -13.37 7.12 -25.23
CA ALA A 193 -13.03 7.13 -23.80
C ALA A 193 -13.78 6.10 -22.93
N LEU A 194 -14.56 5.20 -23.53
CA LEU A 194 -15.38 4.21 -22.82
C LEU A 194 -15.33 2.86 -23.54
N CYS A 195 -14.99 1.81 -22.82
CA CYS A 195 -15.02 0.43 -23.32
C CYS A 195 -15.82 -0.46 -22.37
N GLU A 196 -16.76 -1.22 -22.94
CA GLU A 196 -17.70 -2.06 -22.21
C GLU A 196 -17.46 -3.53 -22.59
N LEU A 197 -16.85 -4.31 -21.69
CA LEU A 197 -16.45 -5.69 -21.92
C LEU A 197 -17.39 -6.67 -21.20
N PRO A 198 -18.28 -7.38 -21.90
CA PRO A 198 -19.19 -8.35 -21.29
C PRO A 198 -18.45 -9.66 -20.97
N LEU A 199 -18.40 -10.04 -19.68
CA LEU A 199 -17.71 -11.27 -19.29
C LEU A 199 -18.54 -12.52 -19.63
N ARG A 200 -17.82 -13.61 -19.93
CA ARG A 200 -18.38 -14.96 -20.14
C ARG A 200 -18.03 -15.87 -18.95
N PRO A 201 -18.74 -16.99 -18.71
CA PRO A 201 -18.42 -17.87 -17.59
C PRO A 201 -17.06 -18.50 -17.83
N TYR A 202 -16.11 -18.27 -16.93
CA TYR A 202 -14.78 -18.83 -17.03
C TYR A 202 -14.67 -20.12 -16.21
N GLN A 203 -13.94 -21.11 -16.75
CA GLN A 203 -13.74 -22.42 -16.11
C GLN A 203 -12.35 -22.56 -15.47
N GLY A 204 -11.43 -21.62 -15.73
CA GLY A 204 -10.16 -21.51 -15.02
C GLY A 204 -10.29 -20.75 -13.70
N LEU A 205 -9.16 -20.56 -13.02
CA LEU A 205 -9.13 -19.95 -11.68
C LEU A 205 -9.39 -18.44 -11.71
N GLU A 206 -8.91 -17.73 -12.72
CA GLU A 206 -9.10 -16.30 -12.95
C GLU A 206 -8.73 -15.94 -14.40
N LEU A 207 -9.32 -14.86 -14.92
CA LEU A 207 -8.97 -14.20 -16.17
C LEU A 207 -7.97 -13.08 -15.86
N GLU A 208 -6.81 -13.10 -16.50
CA GLU A 208 -5.84 -12.00 -16.48
C GLU A 208 -6.06 -11.11 -17.70
N MET A 209 -5.99 -9.79 -17.50
CA MET A 209 -6.12 -8.82 -18.59
C MET A 209 -5.16 -7.64 -18.42
N SER A 210 -4.65 -7.16 -19.55
CA SER A 210 -3.87 -5.93 -19.68
C SER A 210 -4.76 -4.86 -20.34
N PHE A 211 -4.61 -3.58 -19.96
CA PHE A 211 -5.36 -2.49 -20.61
C PHE A 211 -4.65 -1.14 -20.53
N TRP A 212 -4.83 -0.32 -21.56
CA TRP A 212 -4.35 1.07 -21.64
C TRP A 212 -5.29 1.92 -22.50
N ALA A 213 -5.10 3.23 -22.47
CA ALA A 213 -5.78 4.16 -23.37
C ALA A 213 -4.78 5.04 -24.11
N GLU A 214 -5.14 5.43 -25.32
CA GLU A 214 -4.37 6.33 -26.18
C GLU A 214 -5.03 7.71 -26.24
N SER A 215 -4.23 8.76 -26.36
CA SER A 215 -4.70 10.14 -26.46
C SER A 215 -4.43 10.72 -27.85
N THR A 216 -5.30 11.64 -28.31
CA THR A 216 -5.05 12.45 -29.51
C THR A 216 -3.80 13.34 -29.40
N TYR A 217 -3.27 13.53 -28.18
CA TYR A 217 -1.98 14.16 -27.94
C TYR A 217 -0.82 13.36 -28.56
N GLY A 218 -1.00 12.05 -28.78
CA GLY A 218 0.00 11.14 -29.34
C GLY A 218 0.71 10.26 -28.30
N ASP A 219 0.31 10.33 -27.02
CA ASP A 219 0.80 9.48 -25.94
C ASP A 219 -0.28 8.55 -25.38
N SER A 220 0.13 7.64 -24.50
CA SER A 220 -0.75 6.63 -23.88
C SER A 220 -0.60 6.57 -22.37
N THR A 221 -1.60 5.97 -21.71
CA THR A 221 -1.46 5.58 -20.31
C THR A 221 -0.44 4.43 -20.19
N PRO A 222 0.15 4.21 -19.01
CA PRO A 222 0.76 2.92 -18.70
C PRO A 222 -0.22 1.77 -18.99
N ALA A 223 0.31 0.60 -19.36
CA ALA A 223 -0.46 -0.62 -19.36
C ALA A 223 -0.72 -1.05 -17.90
N TYR A 224 -1.99 -1.22 -17.57
CA TYR A 224 -2.47 -1.66 -16.26
C TYR A 224 -2.91 -3.13 -16.33
N GLY A 225 -2.76 -3.85 -15.22
CA GLY A 225 -3.29 -5.21 -15.08
C GLY A 225 -4.61 -5.26 -14.32
N ALA A 226 -5.44 -6.24 -14.65
CA ALA A 226 -6.53 -6.68 -13.78
C ALA A 226 -6.66 -8.22 -13.76
N LEU A 227 -7.13 -8.74 -12.63
CA LEU A 227 -7.61 -10.11 -12.50
C LEU A 227 -9.13 -10.07 -12.31
N ALA A 228 -9.87 -10.88 -13.06
CA ALA A 228 -11.32 -11.01 -12.91
C ALA A 228 -11.74 -12.48 -12.86
N ARG A 229 -12.73 -12.84 -12.04
CA ARG A 229 -13.19 -14.24 -11.95
C ARG A 229 -14.70 -14.37 -12.10
N PRO A 230 -15.21 -14.43 -13.34
CA PRO A 230 -16.64 -14.56 -13.61
C PRO A 230 -17.11 -16.03 -13.55
N VAL A 231 -17.70 -16.43 -12.42
CA VAL A 231 -18.24 -17.78 -12.21
C VAL A 231 -19.76 -17.77 -12.23
N LEU A 232 -20.38 -18.70 -12.99
CA LEU A 232 -21.82 -18.89 -12.98
C LEU A 232 -22.22 -19.88 -11.88
N LEU A 233 -22.86 -19.38 -10.81
CA LEU A 233 -23.37 -20.21 -9.72
C LEU A 233 -24.67 -20.92 -10.15
N SER A 234 -24.57 -22.22 -10.38
CA SER A 234 -25.71 -23.11 -10.63
C SER A 234 -25.96 -23.99 -9.40
N ARG A 235 -27.13 -23.84 -8.76
CA ARG A 235 -27.55 -24.67 -7.62
C ARG A 235 -28.27 -25.91 -8.15
N GLN A 236 -27.91 -27.10 -7.66
CA GLN A 236 -28.47 -28.37 -8.16
C GLN A 236 -29.98 -28.56 -7.90
N ASP A 237 -30.60 -27.76 -7.01
CA ASP A 237 -32.05 -27.72 -6.82
C ASP A 237 -32.68 -26.56 -7.61
N SER A 238 -33.56 -26.93 -8.55
CA SER A 238 -33.95 -26.16 -9.73
C SER A 238 -35.04 -25.09 -9.52
N ALA A 239 -34.78 -24.10 -8.66
CA ALA A 239 -35.69 -22.96 -8.47
C ALA A 239 -35.01 -21.58 -8.35
N THR A 240 -33.72 -21.51 -8.03
CA THR A 240 -32.98 -20.23 -8.03
C THR A 240 -32.47 -19.91 -9.44
N PRO A 241 -32.63 -18.66 -9.94
CA PRO A 241 -32.03 -18.26 -11.21
C PRO A 241 -30.50 -18.37 -11.14
N GLU A 242 -29.88 -18.59 -12.30
CA GLU A 242 -28.41 -18.56 -12.42
C GLU A 242 -27.90 -17.18 -12.00
N MET A 243 -26.90 -17.17 -11.13
CA MET A 243 -26.32 -15.95 -10.56
C MET A 243 -24.83 -15.96 -10.83
N TRP A 244 -24.30 -14.86 -11.33
CA TRP A 244 -22.86 -14.69 -11.46
C TRP A 244 -22.27 -14.36 -10.09
N GLN A 245 -21.12 -14.95 -9.76
CA GLN A 245 -20.20 -14.48 -8.73
C GLN A 245 -18.96 -13.94 -9.41
N ILE A 246 -18.54 -12.73 -9.02
CA ILE A 246 -17.42 -12.01 -9.63
C ILE A 246 -16.58 -11.35 -8.57
N GLU A 247 -15.28 -11.48 -8.73
CA GLU A 247 -14.28 -10.66 -8.08
C GLU A 247 -13.42 -9.98 -9.15
N VAL A 248 -13.00 -8.75 -8.88
CA VAL A 248 -12.12 -7.96 -9.74
C VAL A 248 -11.02 -7.38 -8.86
N LEU A 249 -9.76 -7.51 -9.29
CA LEU A 249 -8.61 -6.87 -8.67
C LEU A 249 -7.87 -6.04 -9.73
N SER A 250 -7.72 -4.75 -9.48
CA SER A 250 -6.86 -3.86 -10.28
C SER A 250 -6.46 -2.66 -9.43
N THR A 251 -5.32 -2.05 -9.75
CA THR A 251 -4.95 -0.74 -9.18
C THR A 251 -5.84 0.39 -9.69
N GLN A 252 -6.54 0.18 -10.81
CA GLN A 252 -7.47 1.15 -11.40
C GLN A 252 -8.94 0.92 -10.99
N TRP A 253 -9.20 0.02 -10.03
CA TRP A 253 -10.55 -0.34 -9.60
C TRP A 253 -11.28 0.85 -8.94
N VAL A 254 -12.43 1.21 -9.50
CA VAL A 254 -13.35 2.22 -8.95
C VAL A 254 -14.62 1.53 -8.47
N GLY A 255 -14.70 1.37 -7.15
CA GLY A 255 -15.83 0.75 -6.47
C GLY A 255 -15.53 0.55 -4.99
N PRO A 256 -16.40 -0.18 -4.26
CA PRO A 256 -16.11 -0.60 -2.89
C PRO A 256 -14.79 -1.37 -2.80
N SER A 257 -14.09 -1.22 -1.67
CA SER A 257 -12.80 -1.89 -1.39
C SER A 257 -12.85 -3.38 -1.72
N PRO A 258 -11.87 -3.94 -2.46
CA PRO A 258 -11.83 -5.37 -2.75
C PRO A 258 -11.72 -6.19 -1.46
N ALA A 259 -11.83 -7.51 -1.58
CA ALA A 259 -11.59 -8.39 -0.44
C ALA A 259 -10.19 -8.13 0.15
N ALA A 260 -10.12 -8.01 1.48
CA ALA A 260 -8.89 -7.68 2.19
C ALA A 260 -7.75 -8.62 1.78
N CYS A 261 -6.55 -8.05 1.60
CA CYS A 261 -5.32 -8.79 1.29
C CYS A 261 -5.29 -9.48 -0.09
N ALA A 262 -6.41 -9.56 -0.81
CA ALA A 262 -6.51 -10.21 -2.11
C ALA A 262 -5.51 -9.64 -3.14
N PHE A 263 -5.33 -8.32 -3.17
CA PHE A 263 -4.33 -7.64 -4.00
C PHE A 263 -2.88 -7.97 -3.58
N ALA A 264 -2.58 -7.92 -2.28
CA ALA A 264 -1.24 -8.19 -1.76
C ALA A 264 -0.79 -9.65 -2.02
N TRP A 265 -1.76 -10.56 -2.06
CA TRP A 265 -1.55 -11.99 -2.29
C TRP A 265 -1.63 -12.40 -3.76
N GLY A 266 -2.35 -11.65 -4.61
CA GLY A 266 -2.78 -12.14 -5.92
C GLY A 266 -3.68 -13.36 -5.75
N SER A 267 -4.71 -13.26 -4.90
CA SER A 267 -5.58 -14.39 -4.55
C SER A 267 -7.01 -13.93 -4.29
N LEU A 268 -7.99 -14.59 -4.89
CA LEU A 268 -9.40 -14.24 -4.78
C LEU A 268 -10.10 -15.06 -3.68
N PRO A 269 -11.13 -14.50 -2.98
CA PRO A 269 -12.01 -15.23 -2.06
C PRO A 269 -12.51 -16.58 -2.59
N PRO A 270 -12.97 -17.51 -1.74
CA PRO A 270 -13.57 -18.77 -2.21
C PRO A 270 -14.86 -18.53 -3.01
N VAL A 271 -15.13 -19.40 -3.99
CA VAL A 271 -16.40 -19.43 -4.72
C VAL A 271 -17.48 -20.08 -3.86
N GLY A 272 -18.66 -19.45 -3.81
CA GLY A 272 -19.81 -19.93 -3.05
C GLY A 272 -19.66 -19.84 -1.52
N PRO A 273 -20.63 -20.38 -0.75
CA PRO A 273 -20.73 -20.17 0.70
C PRO A 273 -19.81 -21.08 1.54
N SER A 274 -18.80 -21.70 0.93
CA SER A 274 -18.07 -22.86 1.49
C SER A 274 -17.08 -22.55 2.63
N GLN A 275 -16.93 -21.28 3.03
CA GLN A 275 -16.10 -20.86 4.18
C GLN A 275 -16.87 -19.83 5.00
N ILE A 276 -17.74 -20.28 5.92
CA ILE A 276 -18.63 -19.43 6.73
C ILE A 276 -17.84 -18.38 7.55
N TRP A 277 -16.65 -18.73 8.03
CA TRP A 277 -15.79 -17.83 8.81
C TRP A 277 -15.17 -16.70 7.95
N LEU A 278 -15.14 -16.84 6.62
CA LEU A 278 -14.71 -15.79 5.67
C LEU A 278 -15.90 -15.04 5.06
N ARG A 279 -17.01 -14.92 5.79
CA ARG A 279 -18.18 -14.13 5.35
C ARG A 279 -18.35 -12.82 6.11
N THR A 280 -18.97 -11.88 5.42
CA THR A 280 -19.66 -10.70 5.95
C THR A 280 -21.15 -10.89 5.67
N PRO A 281 -22.04 -10.86 6.69
CA PRO A 281 -23.48 -10.93 6.51
C PRO A 281 -24.04 -9.72 5.74
N VAL A 282 -25.35 -9.72 5.46
CA VAL A 282 -26.01 -8.62 4.73
C VAL A 282 -26.09 -7.35 5.57
N ASP A 283 -26.32 -7.52 6.87
CA ASP A 283 -26.42 -6.49 7.91
C ASP A 283 -25.65 -6.92 9.18
N ALA A 284 -25.54 -6.02 10.16
CA ALA A 284 -24.85 -6.29 11.43
C ALA A 284 -25.57 -7.32 12.31
N VAL A 285 -26.90 -7.46 12.21
CA VAL A 285 -27.67 -8.43 13.03
C VAL A 285 -27.28 -9.86 12.68
N GLY A 286 -26.86 -10.11 11.43
CA GLY A 286 -26.29 -11.40 11.01
C GLY A 286 -24.91 -11.76 11.60
N LEU A 287 -24.32 -10.93 12.47
CA LEU A 287 -23.12 -11.24 13.26
C LEU A 287 -23.43 -11.75 14.67
N ALA A 288 -24.67 -11.61 15.14
CA ALA A 288 -25.07 -11.94 16.50
C ALA A 288 -24.80 -13.41 16.85
N THR A 289 -24.34 -13.67 18.07
CA THR A 289 -23.99 -15.01 18.56
C THR A 289 -24.51 -15.26 19.98
N ASP A 290 -24.93 -16.50 20.25
CA ASP A 290 -25.45 -16.98 21.53
C ASP A 290 -24.43 -17.85 22.29
N GLU A 291 -23.13 -17.58 22.09
CA GLU A 291 -22.03 -18.34 22.67
C GLU A 291 -21.93 -18.11 24.20
N PRO A 292 -21.84 -19.17 25.03
CA PRO A 292 -21.75 -19.07 26.49
C PRO A 292 -20.32 -18.74 26.95
N LEU A 293 -19.92 -17.48 26.75
CA LEU A 293 -18.57 -16.99 27.01
C LEU A 293 -18.23 -16.94 28.52
N GLU A 294 -17.64 -18.02 29.05
CA GLU A 294 -17.34 -18.22 30.49
C GLU A 294 -16.45 -17.13 31.12
N LEU A 295 -15.52 -16.56 30.36
CA LEU A 295 -14.62 -15.50 30.84
C LEU A 295 -15.36 -14.15 30.89
N LEU A 296 -16.20 -13.87 29.90
CA LEU A 296 -17.06 -12.70 29.89
C LEU A 296 -18.10 -12.78 31.01
N ALA A 297 -18.74 -13.94 31.19
CA ALA A 297 -19.64 -14.21 32.31
C ALA A 297 -18.95 -13.92 33.66
N GLY A 298 -17.74 -14.45 33.86
CA GLY A 298 -16.93 -14.19 35.05
C GLY A 298 -16.61 -12.70 35.25
N ARG A 299 -16.38 -11.94 34.16
CA ARG A 299 -16.19 -10.48 34.21
C ARG A 299 -17.45 -9.73 34.61
N LEU A 300 -18.60 -10.05 34.01
CA LEU A 300 -19.88 -9.40 34.33
C LEU A 300 -20.26 -9.61 35.80
N LEU A 301 -20.00 -10.80 36.35
CA LEU A 301 -20.16 -11.10 37.79
C LEU A 301 -19.15 -10.34 38.65
N SER A 302 -17.87 -10.39 38.31
CA SER A 302 -16.79 -9.73 39.08
C SER A 302 -16.95 -8.22 39.20
N TRP A 303 -17.59 -7.58 38.21
CA TRP A 303 -17.91 -6.15 38.22
C TRP A 303 -19.31 -5.82 38.77
N GLY A 304 -20.07 -6.82 39.24
CA GLY A 304 -21.41 -6.63 39.79
C GLY A 304 -22.45 -6.17 38.77
N LEU A 305 -22.22 -6.43 37.48
CA LEU A 305 -23.14 -6.09 36.38
C LEU A 305 -24.31 -7.08 36.28
N VAL A 306 -24.14 -8.27 36.86
CA VAL A 306 -25.17 -9.29 37.05
C VAL A 306 -25.11 -9.78 38.49
N ASP A 307 -26.27 -9.92 39.15
CA ASP A 307 -26.39 -10.55 40.47
C ASP A 307 -26.59 -12.06 40.31
N ALA A 308 -25.63 -12.85 40.79
CA ALA A 308 -25.72 -14.30 40.90
C ALA A 308 -25.51 -14.78 42.35
N SER A 309 -25.91 -13.99 43.35
CA SER A 309 -25.82 -14.33 44.78
C SER A 309 -26.63 -15.58 45.19
N SER A 310 -27.49 -16.09 44.29
CA SER A 310 -28.14 -17.40 44.42
C SER A 310 -27.22 -18.59 44.09
N CYS A 311 -26.12 -18.36 43.36
CA CYS A 311 -25.12 -19.36 43.02
C CYS A 311 -24.05 -19.49 44.12
N PRO A 312 -23.45 -20.68 44.30
CA PRO A 312 -22.24 -20.82 45.12
C PRO A 312 -21.14 -19.86 44.65
N TYR A 313 -20.48 -19.17 45.59
CA TYR A 313 -19.41 -18.19 45.32
C TYR A 313 -19.81 -17.08 44.33
N ASP A 314 -21.07 -16.63 44.40
CA ASP A 314 -21.64 -15.63 43.49
C ASP A 314 -21.50 -16.01 42.00
N GLY A 315 -21.46 -17.32 41.73
CA GLY A 315 -21.32 -17.88 40.39
C GLY A 315 -19.88 -18.01 39.87
N LEU A 316 -18.86 -17.58 40.61
CA LEU A 316 -17.46 -17.53 40.15
C LEU A 316 -16.63 -18.78 40.48
N MET A 317 -15.63 -19.06 39.64
CA MET A 317 -14.56 -20.04 39.87
C MET A 317 -13.26 -19.36 40.37
N LEU A 318 -12.31 -20.15 40.88
CA LEU A 318 -11.05 -19.62 41.47
C LEU A 318 -10.15 -18.88 40.47
N ASP A 319 -10.28 -19.17 39.18
CA ASP A 319 -9.55 -18.48 38.09
C ASP A 319 -10.25 -17.20 37.60
N GLY A 320 -11.41 -16.87 38.15
CA GLY A 320 -12.22 -15.70 37.77
C GLY A 320 -13.16 -15.92 36.60
N THR A 321 -13.25 -17.13 36.05
CA THR A 321 -14.31 -17.51 35.09
C THR A 321 -15.64 -17.80 35.81
N ALA A 322 -16.74 -17.86 35.07
CA ALA A 322 -18.02 -18.29 35.63
C ALA A 322 -18.14 -19.82 35.73
N SER A 323 -18.69 -20.28 36.85
CA SER A 323 -19.23 -21.64 36.99
C SER A 323 -20.49 -21.82 36.12
N VAL A 324 -20.96 -23.06 35.93
CA VAL A 324 -22.21 -23.35 35.19
C VAL A 324 -23.39 -22.50 35.68
N CYS A 325 -23.57 -22.35 36.99
CA CYS A 325 -24.63 -21.51 37.57
C CYS A 325 -24.43 -20.01 37.26
N GLY A 326 -23.17 -19.56 37.22
CA GLY A 326 -22.81 -18.20 36.84
C GLY A 326 -23.06 -17.93 35.35
N VAL A 327 -22.76 -18.89 34.46
CA VAL A 327 -23.07 -18.81 33.02
C VAL A 327 -24.59 -18.75 32.79
N GLU A 328 -25.36 -19.62 33.46
CA GLU A 328 -26.83 -19.58 33.42
C GLU A 328 -27.38 -18.23 33.91
N SER A 329 -26.84 -17.69 35.01
CA SER A 329 -27.28 -16.42 35.59
C SER A 329 -26.91 -15.20 34.74
N THR A 330 -25.84 -15.29 33.95
CA THR A 330 -25.32 -14.19 33.11
C THR A 330 -25.76 -14.24 31.65
N GLN A 331 -26.39 -15.33 31.20
CA GLN A 331 -26.66 -15.64 29.79
C GLN A 331 -27.15 -14.43 28.96
N ALA A 332 -28.21 -13.74 29.42
CA ALA A 332 -28.77 -12.61 28.69
C ALA A 332 -27.79 -11.43 28.55
N ALA A 333 -27.03 -11.14 29.60
CA ALA A 333 -26.02 -10.07 29.60
C ALA A 333 -24.77 -10.45 28.78
N VAL A 334 -24.41 -11.73 28.74
CA VAL A 334 -23.34 -12.27 27.87
C VAL A 334 -23.72 -12.13 26.39
N TYR A 335 -24.99 -12.35 26.03
CA TYR A 335 -25.47 -12.16 24.66
C TYR A 335 -25.53 -10.68 24.28
N GLU A 336 -26.13 -9.83 25.13
CA GLU A 336 -26.15 -8.38 24.91
C GLU A 336 -24.73 -7.79 24.79
N TRP A 337 -23.79 -8.24 25.62
CA TRP A 337 -22.44 -7.71 25.62
C TRP A 337 -21.59 -8.21 24.44
N GLN A 338 -21.73 -9.47 24.00
CA GLN A 338 -20.93 -9.95 22.86
C GLN A 338 -21.39 -9.35 21.52
N ASP A 339 -22.67 -8.99 21.39
CA ASP A 339 -23.26 -8.44 20.17
C ASP A 339 -23.21 -6.91 20.10
N ARG A 340 -22.91 -6.21 21.20
CA ARG A 340 -22.85 -4.73 21.25
C ARG A 340 -21.91 -4.09 20.24
N PHE A 341 -20.88 -4.82 19.79
CA PHE A 341 -19.87 -4.34 18.85
C PHE A 341 -20.20 -4.64 17.39
N ASP A 342 -21.28 -5.39 17.10
CA ASP A 342 -21.55 -5.92 15.76
C ASP A 342 -21.74 -4.85 14.70
N SER A 343 -22.40 -3.74 15.06
CA SER A 343 -22.57 -2.59 14.16
C SER A 343 -21.22 -2.02 13.70
N ARG A 344 -20.24 -1.93 14.62
CA ARG A 344 -18.91 -1.40 14.33
C ARG A 344 -18.03 -2.41 13.62
N ILE A 345 -18.03 -3.68 14.06
CA ILE A 345 -17.35 -4.78 13.36
C ILE A 345 -17.82 -4.84 11.90
N PHE A 346 -19.14 -4.75 11.66
CA PHE A 346 -19.72 -4.75 10.33
C PHE A 346 -19.31 -3.55 9.48
N SER A 347 -19.32 -2.32 10.04
CA SER A 347 -18.94 -1.12 9.28
C SER A 347 -17.46 -1.12 8.91
N VAL A 348 -16.58 -1.46 9.86
CA VAL A 348 -15.12 -1.53 9.66
C VAL A 348 -14.75 -2.67 8.71
N ALA A 349 -15.42 -3.82 8.82
CA ALA A 349 -15.24 -4.90 7.87
C ALA A 349 -15.64 -4.51 6.44
N LYS A 350 -16.71 -3.72 6.27
CA LYS A 350 -17.13 -3.22 4.94
C LYS A 350 -16.18 -2.16 4.36
N SER A 351 -15.62 -1.25 5.16
CA SER A 351 -14.65 -0.24 4.70
C SER A 351 -13.32 -0.88 4.28
N HIS A 352 -12.82 -1.83 5.08
CA HIS A 352 -11.52 -2.49 4.85
C HIS A 352 -11.60 -3.76 4.00
N GLY A 353 -12.81 -4.21 3.61
CA GLY A 353 -13.01 -5.44 2.84
C GLY A 353 -12.70 -6.73 3.63
N LEU A 354 -12.64 -6.65 4.96
CA LEU A 354 -12.41 -7.81 5.83
C LEU A 354 -13.67 -8.69 5.93
N PRO A 355 -13.53 -10.00 6.21
CA PRO A 355 -14.65 -10.84 6.58
C PRO A 355 -15.11 -10.50 8.01
N ALA A 356 -16.33 -9.98 8.16
CA ALA A 356 -16.83 -9.52 9.45
C ALA A 356 -16.97 -10.67 10.48
N VAL A 357 -17.29 -11.90 10.03
CA VAL A 357 -17.31 -13.07 10.90
C VAL A 357 -15.90 -13.46 11.37
N LEU A 358 -14.86 -13.26 10.56
CA LEU A 358 -13.47 -13.47 11.00
C LEU A 358 -13.12 -12.50 12.14
N VAL A 359 -13.43 -11.20 11.97
CA VAL A 359 -13.18 -10.18 13.01
C VAL A 359 -13.95 -10.47 14.30
N LYS A 360 -15.26 -10.79 14.21
CA LYS A 360 -16.09 -11.22 15.36
C LYS A 360 -15.47 -12.42 16.07
N ARG A 361 -15.02 -13.45 15.34
CA ARG A 361 -14.41 -14.66 15.91
C ARG A 361 -13.04 -14.41 16.54
N ILE A 362 -12.23 -13.52 15.98
CA ILE A 362 -10.98 -13.07 16.62
C ILE A 362 -11.30 -12.43 17.97
N PHE A 363 -12.23 -11.47 18.05
CA PHE A 363 -12.58 -10.83 19.33
C PHE A 363 -13.22 -11.79 20.35
N ALA A 364 -14.03 -12.75 19.89
CA ALA A 364 -14.52 -13.84 20.73
C ALA A 364 -13.37 -14.68 21.29
N LYS A 365 -12.32 -14.92 20.51
CA LYS A 365 -11.17 -15.74 20.88
C LYS A 365 -10.17 -15.03 21.79
N GLU A 366 -9.87 -13.76 21.52
CA GLU A 366 -8.86 -12.96 22.24
C GLU A 366 -9.37 -12.47 23.59
N SER A 367 -10.53 -11.80 23.59
CA SER A 367 -11.03 -11.08 24.77
C SER A 367 -12.35 -11.60 25.30
N GLN A 368 -13.01 -12.52 24.59
CA GLN A 368 -14.43 -12.83 24.78
C GLN A 368 -15.28 -11.54 24.83
N PHE A 369 -14.96 -10.56 23.98
CA PHE A 369 -15.53 -9.21 23.95
C PHE A 369 -15.38 -8.36 25.22
N TRP A 370 -14.52 -8.75 26.18
CA TRP A 370 -14.16 -7.89 27.31
C TRP A 370 -12.88 -7.08 27.01
N PRO A 371 -12.97 -5.80 26.61
CA PRO A 371 -11.83 -5.08 26.04
C PRO A 371 -10.82 -4.56 27.08
N GLY A 372 -11.12 -4.70 28.38
CA GLY A 372 -10.22 -4.30 29.47
C GLY A 372 -9.20 -5.39 29.81
N GLY A 373 -8.00 -4.98 30.25
CA GLY A 373 -6.89 -5.91 30.51
C GLY A 373 -7.18 -6.97 31.58
N PHE A 374 -6.46 -8.09 31.50
CA PHE A 374 -6.57 -9.21 32.43
C PHE A 374 -5.44 -9.19 33.48
N PRO A 375 -5.69 -9.57 34.76
CA PRO A 375 -4.62 -9.67 35.75
C PRO A 375 -3.50 -10.60 35.28
N ASN A 376 -2.27 -10.09 35.30
CA ASN A 376 -1.05 -10.77 34.84
C ASN A 376 -0.91 -10.98 33.32
N LEU A 377 -1.75 -10.33 32.49
CA LEU A 377 -1.63 -10.33 31.04
C LEU A 377 -1.56 -8.89 30.53
N VAL A 378 -0.50 -8.55 29.78
CA VAL A 378 -0.25 -7.17 29.29
C VAL A 378 -0.76 -7.04 27.86
N GLU A 379 -2.07 -7.22 27.71
CA GLU A 379 -2.79 -7.11 26.44
C GLU A 379 -3.97 -6.15 26.59
N TYR A 380 -4.25 -5.40 25.52
CA TYR A 380 -5.23 -4.32 25.52
C TYR A 380 -6.27 -4.49 24.41
N GLY A 381 -7.51 -4.08 24.67
CA GLY A 381 -8.57 -3.98 23.66
C GLY A 381 -9.17 -5.32 23.24
N LEU A 382 -10.12 -5.27 22.28
CA LEU A 382 -10.91 -6.43 21.85
C LEU A 382 -10.09 -7.56 21.19
N GLY A 383 -8.98 -7.22 20.54
CA GLY A 383 -8.13 -8.16 19.80
C GLY A 383 -6.78 -8.48 20.46
N GLY A 384 -6.60 -8.21 21.76
CA GLY A 384 -5.42 -8.67 22.51
C GLY A 384 -4.08 -8.02 22.10
N LEU A 385 -4.01 -6.69 21.97
CA LEU A 385 -2.76 -6.04 21.55
C LEU A 385 -1.70 -6.11 22.66
N HIS A 386 -0.67 -6.92 22.46
CA HIS A 386 0.59 -6.88 23.23
C HIS A 386 1.54 -5.81 22.67
N ILE A 387 2.39 -5.19 23.52
CA ILE A 387 3.28 -4.09 23.10
C ILE A 387 4.28 -4.52 22.01
N GLU A 388 4.83 -5.74 22.08
CA GLU A 388 5.71 -6.29 21.04
C GLU A 388 4.98 -6.56 19.71
N GLY A 389 3.66 -6.78 19.75
CA GLY A 389 2.83 -6.99 18.56
C GLY A 389 2.55 -5.70 17.77
N THR A 390 2.87 -4.53 18.35
CA THR A 390 2.69 -3.22 17.70
C THR A 390 3.58 -3.02 16.49
N ASP A 391 4.77 -3.65 16.47
CA ASP A 391 5.75 -3.56 15.37
C ASP A 391 5.15 -3.99 14.03
N THR A 392 4.32 -5.04 14.02
CA THR A 392 3.69 -5.51 12.79
C THR A 392 2.84 -4.41 12.17
N LEU A 393 2.06 -3.67 12.97
CA LEU A 393 1.26 -2.56 12.44
C LEU A 393 2.14 -1.41 11.93
N LEU A 394 3.15 -1.02 12.70
CA LEU A 394 4.04 0.11 12.40
C LEU A 394 4.96 -0.15 11.20
N LEU A 395 5.30 -1.41 10.93
CA LEU A 395 6.09 -1.83 9.76
C LEU A 395 5.26 -2.01 8.49
N TRP A 396 4.08 -2.64 8.60
CA TRP A 396 3.35 -3.16 7.43
C TRP A 396 2.12 -2.35 7.02
N ASN A 397 1.64 -1.43 7.86
CA ASN A 397 0.62 -0.45 7.49
C ASN A 397 1.23 0.96 7.43
N VAL A 398 1.82 1.28 6.26
CA VAL A 398 2.51 2.56 6.02
C VAL A 398 1.58 3.76 6.23
N SER A 399 0.30 3.65 5.85
CA SER A 399 -0.67 4.74 6.03
C SER A 399 -0.99 4.97 7.51
N PHE A 400 -1.13 3.90 8.30
CA PHE A 400 -1.28 4.01 9.76
C PHE A 400 -0.05 4.64 10.40
N TYR A 401 1.17 4.20 10.06
CA TYR A 401 2.41 4.79 10.56
C TYR A 401 2.51 6.29 10.23
N GLN A 402 2.20 6.69 8.99
CA GLN A 402 2.21 8.09 8.55
C GLN A 402 1.19 8.98 9.29
N GLN A 403 0.08 8.40 9.75
CA GLN A 403 -0.92 9.11 10.55
C GLN A 403 -0.54 9.18 12.04
N LEU A 404 -0.02 8.10 12.63
CA LEU A 404 0.33 8.04 14.05
C LEU A 404 1.62 8.80 14.36
N CYS A 405 2.67 8.63 13.55
CA CYS A 405 3.99 9.18 13.85
C CYS A 405 3.99 10.69 14.19
N PRO A 406 3.39 11.59 13.38
CA PRO A 406 3.41 13.03 13.67
C PRO A 406 2.55 13.45 14.88
N LEU A 407 1.79 12.54 15.49
CA LEU A 407 1.09 12.76 16.76
C LEU A 407 1.99 12.52 17.99
N VAL A 408 3.16 11.90 17.78
CA VAL A 408 4.06 11.40 18.84
C VAL A 408 5.47 11.99 18.70
N LEU A 409 5.98 12.11 17.46
CA LEU A 409 7.34 12.50 17.13
C LEU A 409 7.36 13.72 16.19
N SER A 410 8.55 14.28 15.93
CA SER A 410 8.72 15.38 14.98
C SER A 410 8.56 14.95 13.53
N GLU A 411 8.14 15.88 12.66
CA GLU A 411 8.00 15.66 11.21
C GLU A 411 9.31 15.20 10.57
N GLU A 412 10.45 15.75 10.99
CA GLU A 412 11.79 15.31 10.54
C GLU A 412 12.03 13.81 10.84
N THR A 413 11.70 13.36 12.05
CA THR A 413 11.84 11.95 12.43
C THR A 413 10.85 11.07 11.65
N CYS A 414 9.61 11.53 11.47
CA CYS A 414 8.58 10.81 10.73
C CYS A 414 8.78 10.77 9.20
N SER A 415 9.75 11.51 8.65
CA SER A 415 10.18 11.38 7.26
C SER A 415 10.86 10.03 6.96
N LYS A 416 11.37 9.35 8.00
CA LYS A 416 11.98 8.02 7.95
C LYS A 416 10.92 6.92 8.04
N ARG A 417 11.26 5.71 7.62
CA ARG A 417 10.45 4.50 7.86
C ARG A 417 10.65 4.02 9.30
N TYR A 418 9.66 3.32 9.86
CA TYR A 418 9.69 2.84 11.25
C TYR A 418 10.97 2.05 11.63
N HIS A 419 11.46 1.18 10.74
CA HIS A 419 12.70 0.40 10.97
C HIS A 419 14.00 1.21 10.82
N GLU A 420 13.94 2.45 10.34
CA GLU A 420 15.07 3.38 10.21
C GLU A 420 15.13 4.38 11.39
N LEU A 421 14.14 4.33 12.28
CA LEU A 421 14.11 5.06 13.54
C LEU A 421 15.11 4.47 14.55
N ASP A 422 15.55 5.28 15.49
CA ASP A 422 16.26 4.78 16.67
C ASP A 422 15.30 4.06 17.63
N TYR A 423 15.88 3.33 18.58
CA TYR A 423 15.14 2.53 19.55
C TYR A 423 14.18 3.37 20.42
N GLU A 424 14.55 4.60 20.78
CA GLU A 424 13.73 5.45 21.65
C GLU A 424 12.48 5.98 20.90
N ALA A 425 12.67 6.37 19.63
CA ALA A 425 11.58 6.70 18.72
C ALA A 425 10.63 5.51 18.46
N GLN A 426 11.16 4.30 18.31
CA GLN A 426 10.34 3.09 18.18
C GLN A 426 9.51 2.85 19.45
N GLU A 427 10.13 2.81 20.63
CA GLU A 427 9.45 2.61 21.91
C GLU A 427 8.35 3.64 22.18
N MET A 428 8.57 4.92 21.83
CA MET A 428 7.55 5.96 21.94
C MET A 428 6.31 5.65 21.08
N LEU A 429 6.48 5.15 19.86
CA LEU A 429 5.37 4.76 18.98
C LEU A 429 4.65 3.50 19.46
N ARG A 430 5.39 2.47 19.93
CA ARG A 430 4.82 1.27 20.56
C ARG A 430 3.96 1.65 21.78
N GLY A 431 4.49 2.51 22.64
CA GLY A 431 3.80 3.01 23.83
C GLY A 431 2.56 3.84 23.50
N ALA A 432 2.63 4.72 22.50
CA ALA A 432 1.48 5.48 22.02
C ALA A 432 0.35 4.56 21.51
N LEU A 433 0.70 3.49 20.78
CA LEU A 433 -0.28 2.52 20.29
C LEU A 433 -0.92 1.70 21.42
N ALA A 434 -0.14 1.29 22.42
CA ALA A 434 -0.67 0.64 23.62
C ALA A 434 -1.63 1.56 24.39
N ILE A 435 -1.35 2.86 24.48
CA ILE A 435 -2.25 3.86 25.05
C ILE A 435 -3.54 4.01 24.22
N GLN A 436 -3.46 3.93 22.89
CA GLN A 436 -4.63 3.96 22.01
C GLN A 436 -5.53 2.72 22.22
N ALA A 437 -4.96 1.53 22.36
CA ALA A 437 -5.69 0.29 22.63
C ALA A 437 -6.23 0.17 24.06
N ASN A 438 -5.61 0.83 25.05
CA ASN A 438 -6.01 0.70 26.45
C ASN A 438 -7.30 1.48 26.77
N VAL A 439 -8.40 0.75 26.94
CA VAL A 439 -9.76 1.28 27.24
C VAL A 439 -10.06 1.42 28.74
N THR A 440 -9.09 1.20 29.62
CA THR A 440 -9.30 1.23 31.08
C THR A 440 -9.70 2.64 31.55
N CYS A 441 -10.80 2.74 32.29
CA CYS A 441 -11.38 4.00 32.73
C CYS A 441 -11.78 3.93 34.21
N ALA A 442 -10.94 4.49 35.09
CA ALA A 442 -11.15 4.46 36.55
C ALA A 442 -12.41 5.20 37.03
N THR A 443 -12.99 6.07 36.19
CA THR A 443 -14.23 6.81 36.48
C THR A 443 -15.47 6.22 35.81
N CYS A 444 -15.33 5.18 34.98
CA CYS A 444 -16.44 4.55 34.28
C CYS A 444 -17.11 3.49 35.17
N PRO A 445 -18.45 3.33 35.15
CA PRO A 445 -19.16 2.37 36.01
C PRO A 445 -18.70 0.92 35.87
N THR A 446 -18.22 0.53 34.69
CA THR A 446 -17.73 -0.81 34.32
C THR A 446 -16.19 -0.94 34.39
N GLY A 447 -15.49 0.12 34.82
CA GLY A 447 -14.02 0.22 34.73
C GLY A 447 -13.47 0.41 33.31
N ILE A 448 -14.34 0.52 32.30
CA ILE A 448 -14.00 0.53 30.87
C ILE A 448 -14.71 1.69 30.16
N ASP A 449 -13.99 2.40 29.31
CA ASP A 449 -14.56 3.33 28.34
C ASP A 449 -15.07 2.54 27.11
N LEU A 450 -16.40 2.43 27.01
CA LEU A 450 -17.06 1.65 25.97
C LEU A 450 -17.14 2.37 24.62
N GLU A 451 -16.98 3.70 24.58
CA GLU A 451 -16.89 4.48 23.34
C GLU A 451 -15.48 4.36 22.75
N LYS A 452 -14.45 4.48 23.60
CA LYS A 452 -13.07 4.18 23.20
C LYS A 452 -12.94 2.73 22.75
N ALA A 453 -13.58 1.77 23.42
CA ALA A 453 -13.56 0.36 23.02
C ALA A 453 -14.15 0.13 21.62
N ASP A 454 -15.25 0.80 21.27
CA ASP A 454 -15.80 0.77 19.91
C ASP A 454 -14.78 1.31 18.89
N GLY A 455 -14.10 2.41 19.23
CA GLY A 455 -13.00 2.96 18.43
C GLY A 455 -11.79 2.02 18.25
N THR A 456 -11.56 1.03 19.12
CA THR A 456 -10.45 0.06 18.95
C THR A 456 -10.69 -0.95 17.82
N VAL A 457 -11.93 -1.09 17.31
CA VAL A 457 -12.24 -2.05 16.24
C VAL A 457 -11.46 -1.71 14.95
N ASP A 458 -11.30 -0.43 14.62
CA ASP A 458 -10.50 0.02 13.48
C ASP A 458 -9.01 -0.31 13.66
N LEU A 459 -8.45 -0.07 14.86
CA LEU A 459 -7.08 -0.42 15.20
C LEU A 459 -6.79 -1.92 15.01
N PHE A 460 -7.71 -2.80 15.42
CA PHE A 460 -7.55 -4.24 15.20
C PHE A 460 -7.76 -4.67 13.75
N ALA A 461 -8.59 -3.96 12.99
CA ALA A 461 -8.71 -4.17 11.55
C ALA A 461 -7.40 -3.79 10.82
N ASP A 462 -6.81 -2.65 11.16
CA ASP A 462 -5.50 -2.22 10.66
C ASP A 462 -4.39 -3.21 11.04
N LEU A 463 -4.38 -3.71 12.28
CA LEU A 463 -3.42 -4.73 12.75
C LEU A 463 -3.59 -6.06 11.99
N LEU A 464 -4.83 -6.47 11.71
CA LEU A 464 -5.11 -7.69 10.95
C LEU A 464 -4.67 -7.56 9.49
N LEU A 465 -4.85 -6.39 8.87
CA LEU A 465 -4.32 -6.07 7.54
C LEU A 465 -2.79 -6.05 7.52
N ALA A 466 -2.14 -5.47 8.53
CA ALA A 466 -0.69 -5.50 8.66
C ALA A 466 -0.14 -6.94 8.78
N ASN A 467 -0.78 -7.77 9.60
CA ASN A 467 -0.45 -9.19 9.73
C ASN A 467 -0.62 -9.95 8.40
N CYS A 468 -1.65 -9.64 7.62
CA CYS A 468 -1.90 -10.30 6.33
C CYS A 468 -0.88 -9.89 5.26
N ALA A 469 -0.41 -8.63 5.29
CA ALA A 469 0.64 -8.12 4.43
C ALA A 469 2.00 -8.76 4.77
N GLN A 470 2.37 -8.79 6.06
CA GLN A 470 3.57 -9.47 6.54
C GLN A 470 3.58 -10.95 6.16
N MET A 471 2.50 -11.68 6.45
CA MET A 471 2.34 -13.09 6.07
C MET A 471 2.55 -13.29 4.57
N GLY A 472 1.94 -12.43 3.74
CA GLY A 472 2.09 -12.47 2.29
C GLY A 472 3.54 -12.32 1.83
N GLU A 473 4.31 -11.43 2.46
CA GLU A 473 5.73 -11.27 2.13
C GLU A 473 6.59 -12.44 2.63
N VAL A 474 6.29 -13.03 3.80
CA VAL A 474 6.95 -14.26 4.26
C VAL A 474 6.72 -15.40 3.25
N VAL A 475 5.49 -15.62 2.78
CA VAL A 475 5.20 -16.62 1.74
C VAL A 475 5.96 -16.31 0.44
N ARG A 476 5.99 -15.04 0.02
CA ARG A 476 6.70 -14.61 -1.19
C ARG A 476 8.20 -14.91 -1.11
N GLN A 477 8.84 -14.61 0.02
CA GLN A 477 10.27 -14.85 0.23
C GLN A 477 10.60 -16.34 0.35
N THR A 478 9.79 -17.12 1.07
CA THR A 478 10.04 -18.56 1.24
C THR A 478 9.84 -19.34 -0.06
N PHE A 479 8.80 -19.06 -0.85
CA PHE A 479 8.43 -19.84 -2.04
C PHE A 479 8.80 -19.19 -3.38
N ASN A 480 9.31 -17.95 -3.38
CA ASN A 480 9.69 -17.17 -4.58
C ASN A 480 8.56 -17.09 -5.63
N THR A 481 7.33 -16.85 -5.17
CA THR A 481 6.12 -16.73 -6.00
C THR A 481 5.08 -15.83 -5.31
N ALA A 482 4.03 -15.42 -6.02
CA ALA A 482 2.92 -14.69 -5.40
C ALA A 482 2.17 -15.60 -4.40
N PRO A 483 1.72 -15.08 -3.23
CA PRO A 483 1.09 -15.93 -2.21
C PRO A 483 -0.11 -16.75 -2.69
N GLY A 484 -0.95 -16.20 -3.58
CA GLY A 484 -2.07 -16.91 -4.20
C GLY A 484 -1.68 -18.07 -5.12
N ASN A 485 -0.47 -18.04 -5.68
CA ASN A 485 0.09 -19.15 -6.45
C ASN A 485 0.63 -20.27 -5.54
N ALA A 486 0.95 -19.96 -4.28
CA ALA A 486 1.45 -20.92 -3.31
C ALA A 486 0.29 -21.59 -2.53
N ALA A 487 -0.73 -20.82 -2.14
CA ALA A 487 -1.81 -21.27 -1.26
C ALA A 487 -3.17 -20.65 -1.60
N SER A 488 -4.24 -21.32 -1.17
CA SER A 488 -5.60 -20.82 -1.33
C SER A 488 -5.88 -19.60 -0.44
N TYR A 489 -6.77 -18.69 -0.84
CA TYR A 489 -7.19 -17.55 -0.02
C TYR A 489 -7.62 -17.94 1.42
N PRO A 490 -8.37 -19.05 1.65
CA PRO A 490 -8.63 -19.55 3.00
C PRO A 490 -7.41 -20.06 3.77
N ASP A 491 -6.42 -20.67 3.10
CA ASP A 491 -5.16 -21.06 3.75
C ASP A 491 -4.30 -19.84 4.10
N LEU A 492 -4.23 -18.83 3.22
CA LEU A 492 -3.54 -17.55 3.48
C LEU A 492 -4.12 -16.81 4.70
N TRP A 493 -5.44 -16.83 4.88
CA TRP A 493 -6.05 -16.33 6.12
C TRP A 493 -5.71 -17.16 7.36
N ARG A 494 -5.57 -18.49 7.24
CA ARG A 494 -5.08 -19.33 8.36
C ARG A 494 -3.62 -19.02 8.71
N LEU A 495 -2.76 -18.82 7.71
CA LEU A 495 -1.38 -18.34 7.92
C LEU A 495 -1.35 -16.95 8.56
N THR A 496 -2.29 -16.08 8.21
CA THR A 496 -2.43 -14.74 8.83
C THR A 496 -2.77 -14.85 10.31
N LEU A 497 -3.64 -15.80 10.69
CA LEU A 497 -3.97 -16.08 12.09
C LEU A 497 -2.78 -16.69 12.87
N VAL A 498 -1.93 -17.51 12.23
CA VAL A 498 -0.65 -17.94 12.83
C VAL A 498 0.26 -16.74 13.08
N ASN A 499 0.38 -15.83 12.11
CA ASN A 499 1.18 -14.62 12.24
C ASN A 499 0.66 -13.70 13.36
N TYR A 500 -0.65 -13.53 13.45
CA TYR A 500 -1.31 -12.70 14.46
C TYR A 500 -1.07 -13.24 15.88
N ASN A 501 -1.20 -14.55 16.09
CA ASN A 501 -1.14 -15.16 17.43
C ASN A 501 0.27 -15.58 17.88
N ALA A 502 1.13 -16.03 16.97
CA ALA A 502 2.46 -16.57 17.30
C ALA A 502 3.62 -15.85 16.58
N GLY A 503 3.34 -14.79 15.82
CA GLY A 503 4.33 -13.96 15.15
C GLY A 503 4.96 -14.57 13.90
N SER A 504 5.67 -13.72 13.15
CA SER A 504 6.26 -14.08 11.86
C SER A 504 7.41 -15.08 11.96
N GLY A 505 8.04 -15.24 13.14
CA GLY A 505 9.08 -16.24 13.36
C GLY A 505 8.52 -17.67 13.29
N CYS A 506 7.48 -17.96 14.09
CA CYS A 506 6.75 -19.23 14.05
C CYS A 506 6.19 -19.55 12.66
N LEU A 507 5.67 -18.55 11.96
CA LEU A 507 5.22 -18.69 10.58
C LEU A 507 6.38 -19.05 9.64
N TYR A 508 7.47 -18.27 9.65
CA TYR A 508 8.61 -18.46 8.75
C TYR A 508 9.24 -19.85 8.92
N GLU A 509 9.49 -20.30 10.16
CA GLU A 509 10.09 -21.62 10.41
C GLU A 509 9.19 -22.77 9.91
N ALA A 510 7.87 -22.67 10.11
CA ALA A 510 6.92 -23.66 9.61
C ALA A 510 6.85 -23.68 8.06
N LEU A 511 6.91 -22.50 7.42
CA LEU A 511 6.93 -22.39 5.96
C LEU A 511 8.25 -22.87 5.34
N GLU A 512 9.39 -22.61 6.00
CA GLU A 512 10.69 -23.13 5.56
C GLU A 512 10.70 -24.67 5.58
N ASP A 513 10.16 -25.30 6.61
CA ASP A 513 10.07 -26.77 6.67
C ASP A 513 9.19 -27.36 5.56
N ILE A 514 8.02 -26.76 5.28
CA ILE A 514 7.16 -27.15 4.16
C ILE A 514 7.93 -27.08 2.83
N ASN A 515 8.61 -25.96 2.58
CA ASN A 515 9.36 -25.73 1.35
C ASN A 515 10.54 -26.71 1.21
N ARG A 516 11.30 -26.90 2.28
CA ARG A 516 12.41 -27.88 2.38
C ARG A 516 11.94 -29.30 2.10
N GLN A 517 10.78 -29.69 2.62
CA GLN A 517 10.16 -30.99 2.37
C GLN A 517 9.40 -31.07 1.02
N ARG A 518 9.31 -29.96 0.27
CA ARG A 518 8.56 -29.83 -1.00
C ARG A 518 7.08 -30.23 -0.85
N LYS A 519 6.50 -29.95 0.30
CA LYS A 519 5.06 -30.12 0.56
C LYS A 519 4.28 -28.97 -0.07
N ILE A 520 3.03 -29.23 -0.48
CA ILE A 520 2.10 -28.18 -0.91
C ILE A 520 1.73 -27.28 0.28
N LEU A 521 1.58 -25.98 0.07
CA LEU A 521 1.24 -25.03 1.13
C LEU A 521 -0.27 -25.02 1.39
N VAL A 522 -0.69 -25.89 2.31
CA VAL A 522 -2.08 -26.03 2.77
C VAL A 522 -2.10 -26.19 4.29
N TRP A 523 -3.19 -25.77 4.96
CA TRP A 523 -3.27 -25.76 6.42
C TRP A 523 -2.84 -27.07 7.10
N PRO A 524 -3.25 -28.28 6.66
CA PRO A 524 -2.78 -29.53 7.27
C PRO A 524 -1.25 -29.69 7.32
N ASN A 525 -0.51 -29.23 6.31
CA ASN A 525 0.96 -29.33 6.30
C ASN A 525 1.60 -28.29 7.23
N VAL A 526 1.01 -27.09 7.33
CA VAL A 526 1.44 -26.01 8.24
C VAL A 526 1.22 -26.41 9.69
N ARG A 527 0.04 -26.97 9.98
CA ARG A 527 -0.31 -27.51 11.29
C ARG A 527 0.70 -28.55 11.77
N GLU A 528 1.09 -29.51 10.90
CA GLU A 528 2.11 -30.50 11.26
C GLU A 528 3.49 -29.87 11.47
N ALA A 529 3.89 -28.88 10.66
CA ALA A 529 5.16 -28.16 10.87
C ALA A 529 5.16 -27.37 12.20
N LEU A 530 4.04 -26.75 12.57
CA LEU A 530 3.86 -26.05 13.85
C LEU A 530 3.85 -27.00 15.07
N LEU A 531 3.53 -28.29 14.91
CA LEU A 531 3.61 -29.28 16.00
C LEU A 531 5.05 -29.57 16.43
N GLU A 532 6.01 -29.46 15.52
CA GLU A 532 7.44 -29.63 15.82
C GLU A 532 8.04 -28.42 16.56
N LEU A 533 7.41 -27.23 16.42
CA LEU A 533 7.85 -25.99 17.05
C LEU A 533 7.13 -25.78 18.39
N GLU A 534 7.76 -26.21 19.50
CA GLU A 534 7.13 -26.24 20.84
C GLU A 534 6.46 -24.92 21.27
N ALA A 535 7.12 -23.78 21.05
CA ALA A 535 6.59 -22.45 21.37
C ALA A 535 5.40 -22.03 20.50
N CYS A 536 5.27 -22.58 19.29
CA CYS A 536 4.28 -22.18 18.29
C CYS A 536 3.00 -23.02 18.32
N ARG A 537 2.98 -24.12 19.09
CA ARG A 537 1.85 -25.08 19.16
C ARG A 537 0.50 -24.43 19.51
N GLY A 538 0.51 -23.34 20.28
CA GLY A 538 -0.71 -22.58 20.63
C GLY A 538 -1.48 -22.07 19.42
N ALA A 539 -0.77 -21.67 18.36
CA ALA A 539 -1.37 -21.15 17.13
C ALA A 539 -2.29 -22.16 16.44
N ILE A 540 -2.03 -23.47 16.58
CA ILE A 540 -2.86 -24.51 15.96
C ILE A 540 -4.27 -24.45 16.53
N LYS A 541 -4.41 -24.49 17.86
CA LYS A 541 -5.72 -24.40 18.51
C LYS A 541 -6.36 -23.04 18.23
N TYR A 542 -5.60 -21.95 18.22
CA TYR A 542 -6.11 -20.62 17.91
C TYR A 542 -6.75 -20.56 16.50
N VAL A 543 -6.06 -21.06 15.48
CA VAL A 543 -6.57 -21.12 14.10
C VAL A 543 -7.74 -22.09 13.95
N GLU A 544 -7.70 -23.24 14.64
CA GLU A 544 -8.79 -24.23 14.64
C GLU A 544 -10.04 -23.70 15.33
N ASP A 545 -9.93 -23.02 16.48
CA ASP A 545 -11.07 -22.41 17.19
C ASP A 545 -11.73 -21.28 16.36
N ILE A 546 -10.95 -20.49 15.61
CA ILE A 546 -11.47 -19.40 14.77
C ILE A 546 -12.03 -19.89 13.42
N THR A 547 -11.35 -20.82 12.76
CA THR A 547 -11.72 -21.27 11.39
C THR A 547 -12.56 -22.53 11.35
N GLY A 548 -12.72 -23.22 12.49
CA GLY A 548 -13.59 -24.37 12.65
C GLY A 548 -15.07 -24.01 12.63
N TYR A 549 -15.86 -24.91 12.04
CA TYR A 549 -17.24 -25.31 12.38
C TYR A 549 -17.75 -26.18 11.22
#